data_AF-A0A3B0SK54-F1
#
_entry.id   AF-A0A3B0SK54-F1
#
_cell.length_a   1.000
_cell.length_b   1.000
_cell.length_c   1.000
_cell.angle_alpha   90.00
_cell.angle_beta   90.00
_cell.angle_gamma   90.00
#
_symmetry.space_group_name_H-M   'P 1'
#
loop_
_entity.id
_entity.type
_entity.pdbx_description
1 polymer ?
#
loop_
_entity_poly.entity_id
_entity_poly.type
_entity_poly.pdbx_seq_one_letter_code
_entity_poly.pdbx_strand_id
1 'polypeptide(L)' 'VDTFIHIGPGDVTAGLVKRTIDDATVHVVSSIEQAREVASVVSVQ' A
#
# COMPACT_ATOMS: atom_id res chain seq x y z
N VAL A 1 -2.91 11.45 4.03
CA VAL A 1 -2.41 10.05 4.09
C VAL A 1 -1.29 10.02 3.08
N ASP A 2 -0.05 9.94 3.55
CA ASP A 2 1.10 10.03 2.66
C ASP A 2 1.37 8.66 2.03
N THR A 3 1.22 7.60 2.84
CA THR A 3 1.32 6.20 2.42
C THR A 3 0.08 5.41 2.85
N PHE A 4 -0.52 4.67 1.91
CA PHE A 4 -1.62 3.74 2.15
C PHE A 4 -1.19 2.31 1.76
N ILE A 5 -1.47 1.34 2.64
CA ILE A 5 -1.13 -0.06 2.41
C ILE A 5 -2.42 -0.88 2.42
N HIS A 6 -2.78 -1.46 1.28
CA HIS A 6 -3.87 -2.43 1.17
C HIS A 6 -3.36 -3.84 1.49
N ILE A 7 -4.03 -4.52 2.41
CA ILE A 7 -3.74 -5.92 2.75
C ILE A 7 -4.88 -6.80 2.24
N GLY A 8 -4.58 -7.73 1.35
CA GLY A 8 -5.54 -8.69 0.80
C GLY A 8 -5.43 -8.86 -0.72
N PRO A 9 -6.14 -9.85 -1.28
CA PRO A 9 -6.20 -10.05 -2.72
C PRO A 9 -7.04 -8.96 -3.40
N GLY A 10 -6.56 -8.48 -4.56
CA GLY A 10 -7.19 -7.39 -5.32
C GLY A 10 -6.72 -6.01 -4.87
N ASP A 11 -7.40 -4.97 -5.36
CA ASP A 11 -6.94 -3.59 -5.21
C ASP A 11 -8.09 -2.56 -5.11
N VAL A 12 -9.32 -2.97 -4.82
CA VAL A 12 -10.49 -2.06 -4.85
C VAL A 12 -10.31 -0.83 -3.97
N THR A 13 -9.87 -1.01 -2.72
CA THR A 13 -9.64 0.13 -1.81
C THR A 13 -8.37 0.89 -2.17
N ALA A 14 -7.34 0.24 -2.71
CA ALA A 14 -6.15 0.91 -3.24
C ALA A 14 -6.50 1.83 -4.43
N GLY A 15 -7.35 1.35 -5.34
CA GLY A 15 -7.89 2.13 -6.45
C GLY A 15 -8.82 3.26 -6.00
N LEU A 16 -9.54 3.08 -4.88
CA LEU A 16 -10.29 4.18 -4.25
C LEU A 16 -9.36 5.26 -3.70
N VAL A 17 -8.27 4.89 -3.05
CA VAL A 17 -7.30 5.87 -2.53
C VAL A 17 -6.62 6.65 -3.66
N LYS A 18 -6.14 5.95 -4.71
CA LYS A 18 -5.47 6.58 -5.86
C LYS A 18 -6.29 7.66 -6.58
N ARG A 19 -7.62 7.56 -6.56
CA ARG A 19 -8.53 8.53 -7.21
C ARG A 19 -9.02 9.65 -6.29
N THR A 20 -8.80 9.53 -4.99
CA THR A 20 -9.38 10.44 -3.99
C THR A 20 -8.32 11.27 -3.29
N ILE A 21 -7.12 10.73 -3.13
CA ILE A 21 -6.01 11.41 -2.47
C ILE A 21 -4.90 11.58 -3.51
N ASP A 22 -4.74 12.81 -3.99
CA ASP A 22 -3.65 13.16 -4.88
C ASP A 22 -2.30 12.90 -4.18
N ASP A 23 -1.32 12.46 -4.97
CA ASP A 23 0.05 12.15 -4.53
C ASP A 23 0.19 11.09 -3.41
N ALA A 24 -0.87 10.31 -3.12
CA ALA A 24 -0.76 9.22 -2.17
C ALA A 24 0.11 8.07 -2.70
N THR A 25 1.08 7.64 -1.88
CA THR A 25 1.85 6.42 -2.15
C THR A 25 1.01 5.21 -1.76
N VAL A 26 0.67 4.34 -2.71
CA VAL A 26 -0.24 3.20 -2.48
C VAL A 26 0.47 1.88 -2.73
N HIS A 27 0.52 1.03 -1.71
CA HIS A 27 1.02 -0.35 -1.78
C HIS A 27 -0.12 -1.35 -1.69
N VAL A 28 -0.03 -2.44 -2.46
CA VAL A 28 -0.95 -3.58 -2.38
C VAL A 28 -0.13 -4.80 -1.98
N VAL A 29 -0.57 -5.47 -0.92
CA VAL A 29 0.10 -6.63 -0.32
C VAL A 29 -0.89 -7.78 -0.29
N SER A 30 -0.65 -8.77 -1.15
CA SER A 30 -1.43 -10.01 -1.23
C SER A 30 -0.61 -11.25 -0.87
N SER A 31 0.69 -11.10 -0.63
CA SER A 31 1.58 -12.18 -0.17
C SER A 31 2.48 -11.75 0.98
N ILE A 32 3.07 -12.74 1.68
CA ILE A 32 3.99 -12.49 2.78
C ILE A 32 5.32 -11.89 2.30
N GLU A 33 5.76 -12.22 1.08
CA GLU A 33 6.96 -11.67 0.45
C GLU A 33 6.77 -10.17 0.19
N GLN A 34 5.62 -9.78 -0.37
CA GLN A 34 5.27 -8.37 -0.60
C GLN A 34 5.16 -7.60 0.73
N ALA A 35 4.64 -8.25 1.78
CA ALA A 35 4.58 -7.64 3.10
C ALA A 35 5.98 -7.29 3.61
N ARG A 36 6.97 -8.17 3.39
CA ARG A 36 8.37 -7.93 3.78
C ARG A 36 9.01 -6.82 2.96
N GLU A 37 8.74 -6.77 1.65
CA GLU A 37 9.22 -5.70 0.77
C GLU A 37 8.65 -4.34 1.18
N VAL A 38 7.34 -4.24 1.39
CA VAL A 38 6.72 -2.97 1.83
C VAL A 38 7.23 -2.59 3.22
N ALA A 39 7.37 -3.54 4.14
CA ALA A 39 7.89 -3.30 5.48
C ALA A 39 9.30 -2.71 5.49
N SER A 40 10.18 -3.08 4.55
CA SER A 40 11.54 -2.52 4.47
C SER A 40 11.55 -1.08 3.92
N VAL A 41 10.57 -0.72 3.09
CA VAL A 41 10.41 0.64 2.56
C VAL A 41 9.79 1.58 3.59
N VAL A 42 8.83 1.09 4.39
CA VAL A 42 8.07 1.93 5.34
C VAL A 42 8.63 1.93 6.77
N SER A 43 9.49 0.96 7.14
CA SER A 43 10.20 1.01 8.42
C SER A 43 11.32 2.04 8.36
N VAL A 44 11.01 3.25 8.78
CA VAL A 44 12.01 4.23 9.22
C VAL A 44 12.54 3.72 10.56
N GLN A 45 13.86 3.52 10.67
CA GLN A 45 14.55 3.38 11.95
C GLN A 45 14.55 4.71 12.72
#